data_AF-A0A381ZTX8-F1
#
_entry.id   AF-A0A381ZTX8-F1
#
_cell.length_a   1.000
_cell.length_b   1.000
_cell.length_c   1.000
_cell.angle_alpha   90.00
_cell.angle_beta   90.00
_cell.angle_gamma   90.00
#
_symmetry.space_group_name_H-M   'P 1'
#
loop_
_entity.id
_entity.type
_entity.pdbx_description
1 polymer ?
#
loop_
_entity_poly.entity_id
_entity_poly.type
_entity_poly.pdbx_seq_one_letter_code
_entity_poly.pdbx_strand_id
1 'polypeptide(L)'
;MNQQLLVPDIGDFEEVEVIEVLVKVSDKIKKNDSIVTLESDKSSVEVPSTYEGTVESVNVKVGDKVSKGHLLVTLNSESQPEKKLKKNVEEKLPTDTENIIKEAEDTLVLKNEVEKSKIEIKKKDKDEKIEVIKNADIDPVETKEWLESLSAVLEKDGKNRAQYLIKQLIDYSYKEGSDLVLSRNTPYINTIAPEDEKKSPGDQNLERKIRALIRWNAAAMVVRVNKKNPELGGHIGTFASAATLYDIGMNHFWRAKNNKFGGDLIYFQGHSA
;
A
#
# COMPACT_ATOMS: atom_id res chain seq x y z
N MET A 1 37.77 12.89 -7.96
CA MET A 1 38.13 11.52 -7.56
C MET A 1 37.15 10.59 -8.23
N ASN A 2 37.64 9.55 -8.89
CA ASN A 2 36.77 8.58 -9.53
C ASN A 2 36.21 7.64 -8.45
N GLN A 3 34.92 7.77 -8.15
CA GLN A 3 34.17 6.94 -7.24
C GLN A 3 33.43 5.87 -8.05
N GLN A 4 33.53 4.63 -7.60
CA GLN A 4 32.90 3.48 -8.22
C GLN A 4 31.62 3.14 -7.45
N LEU A 5 30.48 3.15 -8.16
CA LEU A 5 29.23 2.65 -7.60
C LEU A 5 29.10 1.16 -7.90
N LEU A 6 29.00 0.37 -6.84
CA LEU A 6 28.82 -1.07 -6.90
C LEU A 6 27.36 -1.44 -6.66
N VAL A 7 26.95 -2.60 -7.16
CA VAL A 7 25.68 -3.24 -6.79
C VAL A 7 25.60 -3.39 -5.26
N PRO A 8 24.55 -2.85 -4.60
CA PRO A 8 24.39 -2.92 -3.15
C PRO A 8 24.10 -4.36 -2.68
N ASP A 9 23.89 -4.54 -1.38
CA ASP A 9 23.51 -5.84 -0.83
C ASP A 9 22.06 -6.19 -1.20
N ILE A 10 21.87 -7.02 -2.23
CA ILE A 10 20.55 -7.48 -2.70
C ILE A 10 20.07 -8.71 -1.87
N GLY A 11 20.88 -9.20 -0.93
CA GLY A 11 20.63 -10.44 -0.19
C GLY A 11 21.31 -11.64 -0.85
N ASP A 12 20.70 -12.82 -0.73
CA ASP A 12 21.30 -14.11 -1.15
C ASP A 12 21.21 -14.39 -2.68
N PHE A 13 20.91 -13.38 -3.50
CA PHE A 13 20.75 -13.55 -4.95
C PHE A 13 22.09 -13.35 -5.68
N GLU A 14 22.64 -14.41 -6.26
CA GLU A 14 23.98 -14.40 -6.88
C GLU A 14 23.99 -13.89 -8.34
N GLU A 15 22.88 -13.98 -9.07
CA GLU A 15 22.74 -13.45 -10.45
C GLU A 15 21.36 -12.78 -10.63
N VAL A 16 21.33 -11.46 -10.82
CA VAL A 16 20.10 -10.65 -11.01
C VAL A 16 20.19 -9.92 -12.35
N GLU A 17 19.08 -9.82 -13.09
CA GLU A 17 19.07 -9.24 -14.44
C GLU A 17 18.78 -7.73 -14.43
N VAL A 18 19.47 -6.99 -15.30
CA VAL A 18 19.30 -5.54 -15.46
C VAL A 18 18.19 -5.26 -16.47
N ILE A 19 17.02 -4.84 -15.99
CA ILE A 19 15.87 -4.56 -16.86
C ILE A 19 15.85 -3.13 -17.41
N GLU A 20 16.36 -2.15 -16.65
CA GLU A 20 16.34 -0.76 -17.07
C GLU A 20 17.54 0.02 -16.52
N VAL A 21 18.16 0.84 -17.37
CA VAL A 21 19.24 1.77 -17.01
C VAL A 21 18.71 3.18 -17.18
N LEU A 22 18.46 3.86 -16.05
CA LEU A 22 17.77 5.16 -16.00
C LEU A 22 18.70 6.36 -16.25
N VAL A 23 19.99 6.10 -16.45
CA VAL A 23 21.08 7.10 -16.45
C VAL A 23 21.88 7.04 -17.75
N LYS A 24 22.21 8.21 -18.31
CA LYS A 24 23.08 8.33 -19.49
C LYS A 24 24.45 8.87 -19.11
N VAL A 25 25.45 8.59 -19.95
CA VAL A 25 26.79 9.16 -19.82
C VAL A 25 26.67 10.69 -19.86
N SER A 26 27.38 11.39 -18.96
CA SER A 26 27.33 12.83 -18.67
C SER A 26 26.12 13.37 -17.87
N ASP A 27 25.16 12.54 -17.45
CA ASP A 27 24.12 13.00 -16.52
C ASP A 27 24.69 13.41 -15.14
N LYS A 28 24.02 14.37 -14.50
CA LYS A 28 24.29 14.80 -13.11
C LYS A 28 23.34 14.07 -12.17
N ILE A 29 23.91 13.34 -11.22
CA ILE A 29 23.18 12.51 -10.26
C ILE A 29 23.31 13.10 -8.85
N LYS A 30 22.20 13.15 -8.12
CA LYS A 30 22.15 13.50 -6.69
C LYS A 30 22.12 12.24 -5.84
N LYS A 31 22.39 12.42 -4.54
CA LYS A 31 22.31 11.32 -3.58
C LYS A 31 20.86 10.82 -3.48
N ASN A 32 20.70 9.50 -3.53
CA ASN A 32 19.44 8.75 -3.58
C ASN A 32 18.67 8.74 -4.92
N ASP A 33 19.17 9.33 -6.01
CA ASP A 33 18.52 9.17 -7.34
C ASP A 33 18.70 7.71 -7.85
N SER A 34 17.64 7.10 -8.40
CA SER A 34 17.67 5.72 -8.94
C SER A 34 18.46 5.65 -10.25
N ILE A 35 19.40 4.69 -10.35
CA ILE A 35 20.32 4.57 -11.50
C ILE A 35 20.00 3.36 -12.37
N VAL A 36 19.72 2.21 -11.74
CA VAL A 36 19.45 0.94 -12.42
C VAL A 36 18.30 0.23 -11.71
N THR A 37 17.38 -0.32 -12.49
CA THR A 37 16.33 -1.21 -11.99
C THR A 37 16.73 -2.65 -12.27
N LEU A 38 16.78 -3.48 -11.23
CA LEU A 38 17.16 -4.88 -11.29
C LEU A 38 15.92 -5.76 -11.04
N GLU A 39 15.75 -6.83 -11.80
CA GLU A 39 14.66 -7.80 -11.62
C GLU A 39 15.18 -9.13 -11.09
N SER A 40 14.60 -9.56 -9.98
CA SER A 40 14.74 -10.90 -9.42
C SER A 40 13.40 -11.65 -9.53
N ASP A 41 13.44 -12.98 -9.51
CA ASP A 41 12.29 -13.91 -9.59
C ASP A 41 11.12 -13.60 -8.62
N LYS A 42 11.33 -12.75 -7.61
CA LYS A 42 10.35 -12.39 -6.59
C LYS A 42 10.06 -10.89 -6.47
N SER A 43 10.87 -10.02 -7.08
CA SER A 43 10.76 -8.56 -6.94
C SER A 43 11.69 -7.78 -7.88
N SER A 44 11.24 -6.63 -8.36
CA SER A 44 12.12 -5.59 -8.88
C SER A 44 12.66 -4.70 -7.75
N VAL A 45 13.92 -4.29 -7.85
CA VAL A 45 14.62 -3.44 -6.87
C VAL A 45 15.37 -2.34 -7.62
N GLU A 46 15.10 -1.09 -7.27
CA GLU A 46 15.85 0.07 -7.77
C GLU A 46 17.13 0.28 -6.95
N VAL A 47 18.25 0.54 -7.63
CA VAL A 47 19.54 0.86 -7.00
C VAL A 47 19.72 2.39 -6.96
N PRO A 48 19.65 3.02 -5.76
CA PRO A 48 19.88 4.46 -5.61
C PRO A 48 21.36 4.83 -5.57
N SER A 49 21.69 6.05 -6.01
CA SER A 49 23.04 6.58 -5.93
C SER A 49 23.49 6.85 -4.49
N THR A 50 24.67 6.34 -4.12
CA THR A 50 25.30 6.65 -2.81
C THR A 50 26.12 7.94 -2.82
N TYR A 51 26.45 8.48 -4.00
CA TYR A 51 27.33 9.64 -4.19
C TYR A 51 26.74 10.66 -5.17
N GLU A 52 27.17 11.92 -5.06
CA GLU A 52 26.81 13.01 -5.98
C GLU A 52 27.94 13.23 -6.97
N GLY A 53 27.61 13.39 -8.25
CA GLY A 53 28.62 13.60 -9.29
C GLY A 53 28.11 13.50 -10.71
N THR A 54 29.02 13.68 -11.67
CA THR A 54 28.77 13.44 -13.10
C THR A 54 29.17 12.03 -13.50
N VAL A 55 28.32 11.39 -14.30
CA VAL A 55 28.53 10.04 -14.84
C VAL A 55 29.59 10.05 -15.94
N GLU A 56 30.74 9.43 -15.66
CA GLU A 56 31.85 9.32 -16.60
C GLU A 56 31.72 8.08 -17.50
N SER A 57 31.29 6.95 -16.93
CA SER A 57 31.02 5.72 -17.68
C SER A 57 29.96 4.85 -17.02
N VAL A 58 29.11 4.26 -17.86
CA VAL A 58 28.13 3.22 -17.48
C VAL A 58 28.62 1.90 -18.06
N ASN A 59 28.86 0.91 -17.21
CA ASN A 59 29.53 -0.35 -17.60
C ASN A 59 28.58 -1.52 -17.83
N VAL A 60 27.27 -1.28 -17.75
CA VAL A 60 26.21 -2.30 -17.73
C VAL A 60 25.20 -2.01 -18.83
N LYS A 61 24.69 -3.05 -19.50
CA LYS A 61 23.62 -2.97 -20.51
C LYS A 61 22.34 -3.62 -19.99
N VAL A 62 21.22 -3.26 -20.64
CA VAL A 62 19.95 -3.97 -20.44
C VAL A 62 20.11 -5.43 -20.86
N GLY A 63 19.75 -6.37 -19.98
CA GLY A 63 19.95 -7.81 -20.13
C GLY A 63 21.29 -8.36 -19.62
N ASP A 64 22.17 -7.53 -19.03
CA ASP A 64 23.35 -8.06 -18.33
C ASP A 64 22.95 -8.66 -16.97
N LYS A 65 23.60 -9.78 -16.60
CA LYS A 65 23.52 -10.38 -15.27
C LYS A 65 24.56 -9.75 -14.34
N VAL A 66 24.11 -9.21 -13.22
CA VAL A 66 24.97 -8.58 -12.21
C VAL A 66 24.84 -9.26 -10.85
N SER A 67 25.92 -9.22 -10.09
CA SER A 67 26.04 -9.83 -8.77
C SER A 67 26.49 -8.80 -7.73
N LYS A 68 26.38 -9.14 -6.44
CA LYS A 68 26.77 -8.29 -5.31
C LYS A 68 28.21 -7.77 -5.46
N GLY A 69 28.37 -6.45 -5.49
CA GLY A 69 29.68 -5.82 -5.70
C GLY A 69 30.11 -5.63 -7.17
N HIS A 70 29.28 -5.95 -8.17
CA HIS A 70 29.58 -5.64 -9.56
C HIS A 70 29.60 -4.13 -9.83
N LEU A 71 30.44 -3.66 -10.76
CA LEU A 71 30.62 -2.23 -11.05
C LEU A 71 29.55 -1.70 -12.00
N LEU A 72 28.66 -0.84 -11.50
CA LEU A 72 27.58 -0.25 -12.29
C LEU A 72 28.05 1.00 -13.06
N VAL A 73 28.58 1.99 -12.32
CA VAL A 73 28.87 3.34 -12.83
C VAL A 73 30.17 3.89 -12.20
N THR A 74 30.95 4.63 -13.00
CA THR A 74 32.05 5.46 -12.49
C THR A 74 31.60 6.94 -12.46
N LEU A 75 31.69 7.56 -11.29
CA LEU A 75 31.36 8.96 -11.01
C LEU A 75 32.64 9.75 -10.72
N ASN A 76 32.71 11.02 -11.12
CA ASN A 76 33.80 11.92 -10.71
C ASN A 76 33.29 12.97 -9.71
N SER A 77 33.95 13.06 -8.55
CA SER A 77 33.61 13.99 -7.46
C SER A 77 34.76 14.93 -7.08
N GLU A 78 34.45 16.20 -6.80
CA GLU A 78 35.40 17.14 -6.18
C GLU A 78 35.44 16.93 -4.66
N SER A 79 36.61 17.07 -4.04
CA SER A 79 36.85 16.60 -2.67
C SER A 79 37.52 17.63 -1.77
N GLN A 80 37.10 17.70 -0.50
CA GLN A 80 37.96 18.12 0.62
C GLN A 80 37.83 17.14 1.82
N PRO A 81 38.85 17.04 2.71
CA PRO A 81 39.13 15.78 3.41
C PRO A 81 39.13 15.84 4.95
N GLU A 82 38.88 14.71 5.61
CA GLU A 82 39.20 14.51 7.04
C GLU A 82 39.96 13.19 7.33
N LYS A 83 40.61 13.16 8.50
CA LYS A 83 41.67 12.20 8.89
C LYS A 83 41.14 10.99 9.69
N LYS A 84 41.87 9.88 9.60
CA LYS A 84 41.69 8.68 10.46
C LYS A 84 42.23 8.88 11.88
N LEU A 85 41.61 8.25 12.88
CA LEU A 85 42.27 7.55 14.01
C LEU A 85 41.27 6.57 14.71
N LYS A 86 41.76 5.68 15.60
CA LYS A 86 41.05 4.45 16.03
C LYS A 86 40.49 4.48 17.47
N LYS A 87 39.40 3.71 17.66
CA LYS A 87 38.88 3.02 18.88
C LYS A 87 39.37 3.45 20.29
N ASN A 88 38.40 3.64 21.19
CA ASN A 88 38.31 2.87 22.44
C ASN A 88 36.83 2.72 22.89
N VAL A 89 36.55 1.78 23.80
CA VAL A 89 35.21 1.40 24.27
C VAL A 89 35.06 1.73 25.75
N GLU A 90 33.96 2.36 26.15
CA GLU A 90 33.46 2.39 27.54
C GLU A 90 31.94 2.69 27.54
N GLU A 91 31.16 1.96 28.35
CA GLU A 91 29.69 2.04 28.38
C GLU A 91 29.15 3.15 29.29
N LYS A 92 28.27 4.01 28.77
CA LYS A 92 27.26 4.78 29.54
C LYS A 92 25.97 4.91 28.73
N LEU A 93 24.83 5.02 29.42
CA LEU A 93 23.49 5.04 28.80
C LEU A 93 23.34 6.23 27.83
N PRO A 94 22.62 6.06 26.70
CA PRO A 94 22.57 7.07 25.65
C PRO A 94 21.73 8.29 26.05
N THR A 95 22.32 9.47 25.84
CA THR A 95 21.73 10.81 26.03
C THR A 95 20.70 11.20 24.96
N ASP A 96 20.38 10.29 24.04
CA ASP A 96 19.73 10.63 22.77
C ASP A 96 18.19 10.71 22.88
N THR A 97 17.59 10.16 23.95
CA THR A 97 16.13 10.22 24.13
C THR A 97 15.59 11.63 24.34
N GLU A 98 16.38 12.56 24.91
CA GLU A 98 15.97 13.97 25.05
C GLU A 98 16.13 14.76 23.74
N ASN A 99 17.09 14.38 22.89
CA ASN A 99 17.32 15.03 21.60
C ASN A 99 16.27 14.61 20.56
N ILE A 100 15.90 13.31 20.54
CA ILE A 100 14.83 12.77 19.69
C ILE A 100 13.48 13.47 19.96
N ILE A 101 13.21 13.86 21.21
CA ILE A 101 11.96 14.58 21.56
C ILE A 101 11.98 16.01 20.99
N LYS A 102 13.12 16.72 21.06
CA LYS A 102 13.25 18.07 20.48
C LYS A 102 13.17 18.05 18.95
N GLU A 103 13.83 17.08 18.31
CA GLU A 103 13.73 16.88 16.85
C GLU A 103 12.29 16.54 16.41
N ALA A 104 11.52 15.83 17.25
CA ALA A 104 10.10 15.57 17.00
C ALA A 104 9.23 16.84 17.15
N GLU A 105 9.56 17.76 18.07
CA GLU A 105 8.86 19.04 18.22
C GLU A 105 9.17 20.01 17.07
N ASP A 106 10.44 20.16 16.68
CA ASP A 106 10.85 21.05 15.58
C ASP A 106 10.28 20.58 14.23
N THR A 107 10.20 19.27 13.98
CA THR A 107 9.60 18.73 12.75
C THR A 107 8.07 18.87 12.70
N LEU A 108 7.38 19.10 13.82
CA LEU A 108 5.96 19.46 13.84
C LEU A 108 5.73 20.94 13.50
N VAL A 109 6.63 21.84 13.94
CA VAL A 109 6.55 23.27 13.60
C VAL A 109 6.77 23.48 12.09
N LEU A 110 7.79 22.84 11.51
CA LEU A 110 8.09 22.94 10.07
C LEU A 110 6.95 22.44 9.18
N LYS A 111 6.20 21.41 9.60
CA LYS A 111 5.01 20.94 8.86
C LYS A 111 3.91 22.01 8.77
N ASN A 112 3.66 22.73 9.86
CA ASN A 112 2.63 23.77 9.93
C ASN A 112 2.95 25.02 9.06
N GLU A 113 4.24 25.25 8.76
CA GLU A 113 4.66 26.35 7.86
C GLU A 113 4.65 25.92 6.37
N VAL A 114 4.96 24.66 6.08
CA VAL A 114 4.86 24.08 4.73
C VAL A 114 3.41 23.98 4.25
N GLU A 115 2.44 23.80 5.15
CA GLU A 115 1.00 23.84 4.81
C GLU A 115 0.51 25.24 4.42
N LYS A 116 1.07 26.31 4.99
CA LYS A 116 0.65 27.70 4.68
C LYS A 116 1.18 28.24 3.35
N SER A 117 2.24 27.65 2.80
CA SER A 117 3.02 28.21 1.69
C SER A 117 2.73 27.59 0.31
N LYS A 118 1.95 26.51 0.23
CA LYS A 118 1.64 25.80 -1.04
C LYS A 118 0.38 26.28 -1.77
N ILE A 119 -0.27 27.35 -1.30
CA ILE A 119 -1.39 27.98 -2.01
C ILE A 119 -0.83 28.95 -3.06
N GLU A 120 -0.30 28.44 -4.19
CA GLU A 120 -0.35 29.16 -5.47
C GLU A 120 0.11 28.32 -6.70
N ILE A 121 -0.56 28.57 -7.83
CA ILE A 121 -0.28 28.12 -9.22
C ILE A 121 -0.76 26.70 -9.64
N LYS A 122 -1.85 26.74 -10.44
CA LYS A 122 -2.46 25.67 -11.25
C LYS A 122 -1.56 25.33 -12.47
N LYS A 123 -1.48 24.11 -13.02
CA LYS A 123 -2.41 23.38 -13.96
C LYS A 123 -1.58 22.19 -14.57
N LYS A 124 -2.05 21.14 -15.25
CA LYS A 124 -3.38 20.62 -15.67
C LYS A 124 -3.21 19.15 -16.15
N ASP A 125 -4.07 18.19 -15.78
CA ASP A 125 -4.80 17.29 -16.70
C ASP A 125 -5.78 16.34 -15.96
N LYS A 126 -6.78 15.82 -16.67
CA LYS A 126 -8.06 15.36 -16.09
C LYS A 126 -8.16 13.84 -15.93
N ASP A 127 -8.45 13.42 -14.70
CA ASP A 127 -9.22 12.21 -14.39
C ASP A 127 -10.32 12.58 -13.37
N GLU A 128 -11.50 12.98 -13.86
CA GLU A 128 -12.60 13.49 -13.03
C GLU A 128 -13.39 12.34 -12.37
N LYS A 129 -12.79 11.70 -11.35
CA LYS A 129 -13.56 11.02 -10.30
C LYS A 129 -14.12 12.07 -9.36
N ILE A 130 -15.43 12.10 -9.18
CA ILE A 130 -16.08 13.01 -8.24
C ILE A 130 -15.85 12.51 -6.81
N GLU A 131 -14.79 13.02 -6.18
CA GLU A 131 -14.84 13.27 -4.73
C GLU A 131 -15.71 14.50 -4.50
N VAL A 132 -16.66 14.43 -3.56
CA VAL A 132 -17.45 15.60 -3.16
C VAL A 132 -16.54 16.53 -2.37
N ILE A 133 -15.95 17.50 -3.06
CA ILE A 133 -15.06 18.51 -2.47
C ILE A 133 -15.89 19.31 -1.45
N LYS A 134 -15.58 19.13 -0.15
CA LYS A 134 -16.32 19.75 0.97
C LYS A 134 -16.35 21.29 0.99
N ASN A 135 -15.59 21.95 0.13
CA ASN A 135 -15.35 23.40 0.17
C ASN A 135 -15.90 24.11 -1.08
N ALA A 136 -17.22 24.19 -1.19
CA ALA A 136 -18.02 25.29 -1.76
C ALA A 136 -19.42 24.78 -2.15
N ASP A 137 -20.27 24.50 -1.15
CA ASP A 137 -21.71 24.47 -1.41
C ASP A 137 -22.16 25.88 -1.80
N ILE A 138 -22.86 26.01 -2.93
CA ILE A 138 -23.26 27.32 -3.48
C ILE A 138 -24.45 27.88 -2.71
N ASP A 139 -25.39 27.00 -2.30
CA ASP A 139 -26.50 27.33 -1.43
C ASP A 139 -26.75 26.18 -0.43
N PRO A 140 -26.21 26.27 0.80
CA PRO A 140 -26.42 25.24 1.82
C PRO A 140 -27.85 25.22 2.37
N VAL A 141 -28.69 26.22 2.09
CA VAL A 141 -30.11 26.20 2.45
C VAL A 141 -30.85 25.33 1.44
N GLU A 142 -30.64 25.54 0.14
CA GLU A 142 -31.26 24.70 -0.90
C GLU A 142 -30.85 23.23 -0.73
N THR A 143 -29.54 22.95 -0.56
CA THR A 143 -29.04 21.59 -0.31
C THR A 143 -29.71 20.94 0.91
N LYS A 144 -29.97 21.71 1.98
CA LYS A 144 -30.67 21.22 3.17
C LYS A 144 -32.15 20.93 2.90
N GLU A 145 -32.86 21.79 2.16
CA GLU A 145 -34.27 21.56 1.78
C GLU A 145 -34.44 20.31 0.89
N TRP A 146 -33.51 20.04 -0.03
CA TRP A 146 -33.50 18.81 -0.82
C TRP A 146 -33.24 17.56 0.04
N LEU A 147 -32.31 17.63 1.00
CA LEU A 147 -32.04 16.53 1.92
C LEU A 147 -33.22 16.25 2.86
N GLU A 148 -33.88 17.29 3.38
CA GLU A 148 -35.09 17.18 4.21
C GLU A 148 -36.28 16.62 3.41
N SER A 149 -36.42 17.04 2.14
CA SER A 149 -37.42 16.48 1.23
C SER A 149 -37.21 14.98 0.99
N LEU A 150 -35.95 14.55 0.82
CA LEU A 150 -35.61 13.14 0.65
C LEU A 150 -35.80 12.33 1.95
N SER A 151 -35.48 12.90 3.12
CA SER A 151 -35.70 12.24 4.42
C SER A 151 -37.18 12.05 4.72
N ALA A 152 -38.02 13.05 4.42
CA ALA A 152 -39.49 12.94 4.57
C ALA A 152 -40.07 11.81 3.69
N VAL A 153 -39.55 11.61 2.47
CA VAL A 153 -39.94 10.47 1.62
C VAL A 153 -39.47 9.13 2.22
N LEU A 154 -38.26 9.07 2.79
CA LEU A 154 -37.75 7.87 3.45
C LEU A 154 -38.58 7.46 4.67
N GLU A 155 -39.03 8.42 5.48
CA GLU A 155 -39.89 8.18 6.65
C GLU A 155 -41.31 7.76 6.28
N LYS A 156 -41.89 8.39 5.24
CA LYS A 156 -43.31 8.21 4.87
C LYS A 156 -43.55 7.08 3.86
N ASP A 157 -42.79 7.06 2.77
CA ASP A 157 -43.00 6.17 1.62
C ASP A 157 -41.91 5.07 1.50
N GLY A 158 -40.82 5.19 2.27
CA GLY A 158 -39.80 4.16 2.43
C GLY A 158 -38.67 4.15 1.39
N LYS A 159 -37.68 3.27 1.66
CA LYS A 159 -36.41 3.15 0.91
C LYS A 159 -36.59 3.00 -0.60
N ASN A 160 -37.56 2.20 -1.05
CA ASN A 160 -37.82 1.94 -2.47
C ASN A 160 -38.30 3.20 -3.21
N ARG A 161 -39.14 4.04 -2.57
CA ARG A 161 -39.65 5.27 -3.18
C ARG A 161 -38.55 6.33 -3.29
N ALA A 162 -37.73 6.49 -2.25
CA ALA A 162 -36.57 7.37 -2.28
C ALA A 162 -35.58 6.97 -3.39
N GLN A 163 -35.27 5.67 -3.53
CA GLN A 163 -34.39 5.17 -4.60
C GLN A 163 -34.97 5.42 -6.00
N TYR A 164 -36.29 5.30 -6.18
CA TYR A 164 -36.96 5.66 -7.43
C TYR A 164 -36.81 7.16 -7.77
N LEU A 165 -37.01 8.05 -6.78
CA LEU A 165 -36.85 9.49 -6.99
C LEU A 165 -35.42 9.87 -7.33
N ILE A 166 -34.42 9.35 -6.60
CA ILE A 166 -33.01 9.53 -6.90
C ILE A 166 -32.70 9.08 -8.34
N LYS A 167 -33.20 7.91 -8.76
CA LYS A 167 -33.04 7.46 -10.14
C LYS A 167 -33.65 8.45 -11.15
N GLN A 168 -34.86 8.96 -10.91
CA GLN A 168 -35.49 9.92 -11.81
C GLN A 168 -34.75 11.26 -11.89
N LEU A 169 -34.20 11.75 -10.78
CA LEU A 169 -33.36 12.96 -10.77
C LEU A 169 -32.06 12.76 -11.56
N ILE A 170 -31.43 11.59 -11.42
CA ILE A 170 -30.25 11.19 -12.20
C ILE A 170 -30.61 11.07 -13.71
N ASP A 171 -31.67 10.34 -14.04
CA ASP A 171 -32.15 10.17 -15.43
C ASP A 171 -32.54 11.51 -16.08
N TYR A 172 -33.01 12.49 -15.30
CA TYR A 172 -33.33 13.84 -15.73
C TYR A 172 -32.06 14.68 -15.94
N SER A 173 -31.12 14.65 -14.98
CA SER A 173 -29.84 15.35 -15.05
C SER A 173 -29.03 14.95 -16.29
N TYR A 174 -29.00 13.67 -16.65
CA TYR A 174 -28.37 13.20 -17.90
C TYR A 174 -29.05 13.74 -19.16
N LYS A 175 -30.39 13.88 -19.17
CA LYS A 175 -31.13 14.39 -20.35
C LYS A 175 -30.87 15.87 -20.60
N GLU A 176 -30.71 16.65 -19.54
CA GLU A 176 -30.41 18.09 -19.60
C GLU A 176 -28.90 18.38 -19.81
N GLY A 177 -28.09 17.37 -20.14
CA GLY A 177 -26.69 17.54 -20.54
C GLY A 177 -25.67 17.52 -19.39
N SER A 178 -26.01 16.95 -18.23
CA SER A 178 -25.00 16.62 -17.22
C SER A 178 -24.21 15.38 -17.65
N ASP A 179 -23.06 15.58 -18.29
CA ASP A 179 -22.15 14.51 -18.72
C ASP A 179 -21.43 13.78 -17.56
N LEU A 180 -21.80 14.08 -16.30
CA LEU A 180 -21.17 13.54 -15.11
C LEU A 180 -21.67 12.12 -14.81
N VAL A 181 -20.78 11.14 -14.96
CA VAL A 181 -21.05 9.75 -14.57
C VAL A 181 -21.21 9.68 -13.05
N LEU A 182 -22.46 9.66 -12.57
CA LEU A 182 -22.76 9.43 -11.16
C LEU A 182 -22.22 8.06 -10.73
N SER A 183 -21.18 8.08 -9.91
CA SER A 183 -20.57 6.88 -9.38
C SER A 183 -21.57 6.11 -8.51
N ARG A 184 -21.76 4.82 -8.80
CA ARG A 184 -22.67 3.92 -8.06
C ARG A 184 -22.05 3.43 -6.75
N ASN A 185 -21.26 4.29 -6.10
CA ASN A 185 -20.59 3.99 -4.85
C ASN A 185 -21.60 4.13 -3.70
N THR A 186 -21.71 3.09 -2.87
CA THR A 186 -22.32 3.22 -1.55
C THR A 186 -21.39 4.00 -0.62
N PRO A 187 -21.89 4.63 0.45
CA PRO A 187 -21.04 5.22 1.49
C PRO A 187 -20.10 4.16 2.08
N TYR A 188 -18.94 4.59 2.58
CA TYR A 188 -17.93 3.70 3.16
C TYR A 188 -18.31 3.27 4.60
N ILE A 189 -19.40 2.52 4.69
CA ILE A 189 -20.02 1.97 5.91
C ILE A 189 -20.49 0.54 5.66
N ASN A 190 -20.83 -0.19 6.72
CA ASN A 190 -21.41 -1.53 6.59
C ASN A 190 -22.79 -1.49 5.91
N THR A 191 -23.03 -2.37 4.94
CA THR A 191 -24.31 -2.48 4.22
C THR A 191 -25.46 -2.99 5.09
N ILE A 192 -25.14 -3.77 6.13
CA ILE A 192 -26.10 -4.27 7.13
C ILE A 192 -25.91 -3.44 8.39
N ALA A 193 -27.00 -2.86 8.90
CA ALA A 193 -26.99 -2.04 10.10
C ALA A 193 -26.97 -2.93 11.38
N PRO A 194 -26.47 -2.44 12.52
CA PRO A 194 -26.37 -3.22 13.76
C PRO A 194 -27.72 -3.77 14.27
N GLU A 195 -28.83 -3.11 13.94
CA GLU A 195 -30.19 -3.51 14.30
C GLU A 195 -30.70 -4.66 13.43
N ASP A 196 -30.24 -4.73 12.17
CA ASP A 196 -30.57 -5.76 11.19
C ASP A 196 -29.62 -6.99 11.29
N GLU A 197 -28.56 -6.90 12.12
CA GLU A 197 -27.54 -7.95 12.24
C GLU A 197 -28.05 -9.20 12.97
N LYS A 198 -28.07 -10.34 12.27
CA LYS A 198 -28.33 -11.65 12.89
C LYS A 198 -27.10 -12.14 13.65
N LYS A 199 -27.26 -12.31 14.96
CA LYS A 199 -26.22 -12.89 15.84
C LYS A 199 -25.82 -14.30 15.36
N SER A 200 -24.51 -14.57 15.36
CA SER A 200 -23.97 -15.91 15.08
C SER A 200 -24.52 -16.96 16.06
N PRO A 201 -24.83 -18.19 15.60
CA PRO A 201 -25.27 -19.28 16.47
C PRO A 201 -24.11 -19.99 17.21
N GLY A 202 -22.85 -19.70 16.87
CA GLY A 202 -21.67 -20.37 17.44
C GLY A 202 -21.10 -19.71 18.70
N ASP A 203 -20.33 -20.48 19.48
CA ASP A 203 -19.55 -19.94 20.61
C ASP A 203 -18.28 -19.24 20.10
N GLN A 204 -18.33 -17.91 20.09
CA GLN A 204 -17.23 -17.06 19.65
C GLN A 204 -15.92 -17.28 20.43
N ASN A 205 -15.98 -17.71 21.69
CA ASN A 205 -14.76 -17.97 22.48
C ASN A 205 -14.06 -19.25 22.02
N LEU A 206 -14.84 -20.31 21.76
CA LEU A 206 -14.34 -21.57 21.25
C LEU A 206 -13.83 -21.41 19.80
N GLU A 207 -14.60 -20.75 18.94
CA GLU A 207 -14.19 -20.43 17.56
C GLU A 207 -12.89 -19.61 17.55
N ARG A 208 -12.80 -18.55 18.35
CA ARG A 208 -11.57 -17.74 18.48
C ARG A 208 -10.36 -18.59 18.90
N LYS A 209 -10.55 -19.54 19.83
CA LYS A 209 -9.49 -20.44 20.29
C LYS A 209 -9.05 -21.41 19.19
N ILE A 210 -9.99 -22.02 18.47
CA ILE A 210 -9.72 -22.90 17.32
C ILE A 210 -8.99 -22.13 16.23
N ARG A 211 -9.51 -20.96 15.83
CA ARG A 211 -8.91 -20.06 14.83
C ARG A 211 -7.50 -19.61 15.20
N ALA A 212 -7.22 -19.36 16.48
CA ALA A 212 -5.87 -19.03 16.95
C ALA A 212 -4.89 -20.20 16.76
N LEU A 213 -5.31 -21.44 17.05
CA LEU A 213 -4.50 -22.64 16.81
C LEU A 213 -4.27 -22.90 15.32
N ILE A 214 -5.28 -22.69 14.47
CA ILE A 214 -5.15 -22.81 13.01
C ILE A 214 -4.16 -21.77 12.48
N ARG A 215 -4.28 -20.51 12.88
CA ARG A 215 -3.34 -19.42 12.53
C ARG A 215 -1.90 -19.74 12.95
N TRP A 216 -1.71 -20.28 14.16
CA TRP A 216 -0.40 -20.70 14.65
C TRP A 216 0.18 -21.84 13.81
N ASN A 217 -0.61 -22.86 13.50
CA ASN A 217 -0.16 -24.00 12.69
C ASN A 217 0.22 -23.58 11.27
N ALA A 218 -0.57 -22.73 10.62
CA ALA A 218 -0.27 -22.19 9.29
C ALA A 218 1.06 -21.42 9.27
N ALA A 219 1.25 -20.49 10.21
CA ALA A 219 2.52 -19.75 10.35
C ALA A 219 3.70 -20.70 10.66
N ALA A 220 3.50 -21.67 11.55
CA ALA A 220 4.53 -22.64 11.91
C ALA A 220 4.91 -23.57 10.74
N MET A 221 3.98 -23.91 9.84
CA MET A 221 4.27 -24.68 8.63
C MET A 221 5.21 -23.90 7.71
N VAL A 222 4.88 -22.66 7.36
CA VAL A 222 5.72 -21.80 6.49
C VAL A 222 7.10 -21.57 7.11
N VAL A 223 7.16 -21.18 8.40
CA VAL A 223 8.44 -20.91 9.09
C VAL A 223 9.31 -22.18 9.19
N ARG A 224 8.73 -23.37 9.40
CA ARG A 224 9.48 -24.63 9.43
C ARG A 224 10.06 -25.02 8.08
N VAL A 225 9.34 -24.73 6.99
CA VAL A 225 9.82 -24.97 5.62
C VAL A 225 10.96 -24.01 5.28
N ASN A 226 10.77 -22.71 5.52
CA ASN A 226 11.78 -21.70 5.22
C ASN A 226 13.06 -21.84 6.05
N LYS A 227 12.98 -22.41 7.28
CA LYS A 227 14.17 -22.77 8.07
C LYS A 227 15.02 -23.89 7.44
N LYS A 228 14.45 -24.72 6.57
CA LYS A 228 15.19 -25.77 5.84
C LYS A 228 15.62 -25.29 4.46
N ASN A 229 14.68 -24.73 3.70
CA ASN A 229 14.84 -24.31 2.32
C ASN A 229 14.26 -22.88 2.19
N PRO A 230 15.07 -21.82 2.32
CA PRO A 230 14.58 -20.43 2.25
C PRO A 230 13.91 -20.09 0.92
N GLU A 231 14.34 -20.74 -0.16
CA GLU A 231 13.84 -20.57 -1.54
C GLU A 231 12.33 -20.74 -1.70
N LEU A 232 11.72 -21.65 -0.93
CA LEU A 232 10.33 -22.12 -1.12
C LEU A 232 9.27 -21.05 -0.80
N GLY A 233 9.59 -20.05 0.03
CA GLY A 233 8.69 -18.93 0.33
C GLY A 233 7.43 -19.31 1.11
N GLY A 234 6.29 -18.76 0.70
CA GLY A 234 4.97 -18.97 1.34
C GLY A 234 4.43 -17.72 2.06
N HIS A 235 3.13 -17.46 1.89
CA HIS A 235 2.49 -16.24 2.36
C HIS A 235 1.78 -16.43 3.71
N ILE A 236 2.30 -15.81 4.78
CA ILE A 236 1.65 -15.82 6.10
C ILE A 236 0.54 -14.75 6.19
N GLY A 237 0.77 -13.58 5.59
CA GLY A 237 -0.14 -12.42 5.69
C GLY A 237 -1.53 -12.64 5.07
N THR A 238 -1.61 -13.31 3.93
CA THR A 238 -2.86 -13.52 3.18
C THR A 238 -3.85 -14.40 3.95
N PHE A 239 -3.40 -15.55 4.44
CA PHE A 239 -4.24 -16.37 5.33
C PHE A 239 -4.56 -15.61 6.63
N ALA A 240 -3.62 -14.85 7.18
CA ALA A 240 -3.86 -14.10 8.43
C ALA A 240 -4.95 -13.02 8.30
N SER A 241 -5.10 -12.34 7.16
CA SER A 241 -6.22 -11.41 6.95
C SER A 241 -7.55 -12.16 6.74
N ALA A 242 -7.54 -13.24 5.95
CA ALA A 242 -8.74 -13.97 5.55
C ALA A 242 -9.26 -15.01 6.58
N ALA A 243 -8.45 -15.49 7.54
CA ALA A 243 -8.81 -16.67 8.34
C ALA A 243 -10.08 -16.53 9.20
N THR A 244 -10.54 -15.31 9.51
CA THR A 244 -11.86 -15.11 10.15
C THR A 244 -13.01 -15.41 9.20
N LEU A 245 -12.90 -15.00 7.93
CA LEU A 245 -13.91 -15.28 6.90
C LEU A 245 -14.02 -16.78 6.61
N TYR A 246 -12.86 -17.45 6.49
CA TYR A 246 -12.81 -18.89 6.26
C TYR A 246 -13.29 -19.72 7.47
N ASP A 247 -12.98 -19.31 8.69
CA ASP A 247 -13.49 -19.98 9.90
C ASP A 247 -15.02 -19.85 10.03
N ILE A 248 -15.59 -18.68 9.74
CA ILE A 248 -17.06 -18.51 9.67
C ILE A 248 -17.66 -19.39 8.56
N GLY A 249 -17.02 -19.44 7.40
CA GLY A 249 -17.41 -20.31 6.28
C GLY A 249 -17.45 -21.79 6.68
N MET A 250 -16.35 -22.31 7.24
CA MET A 250 -16.20 -23.71 7.69
C MET A 250 -17.22 -24.10 8.75
N ASN A 251 -17.46 -23.24 9.75
CA ASN A 251 -18.33 -23.59 10.88
C ASN A 251 -19.83 -23.48 10.57
N HIS A 252 -20.25 -22.51 9.73
CA HIS A 252 -21.66 -22.10 9.63
C HIS A 252 -22.30 -22.19 8.24
N PHE A 253 -21.50 -22.25 7.16
CA PHE A 253 -22.03 -22.13 5.80
C PHE A 253 -21.68 -23.30 4.87
N TRP A 254 -20.43 -23.76 4.91
CA TRP A 254 -19.88 -24.67 3.93
C TRP A 254 -20.24 -26.14 4.22
N ARG A 255 -20.85 -26.79 3.24
CA ARG A 255 -21.33 -28.17 3.36
C ARG A 255 -20.44 -29.10 2.57
N ALA A 256 -19.87 -30.09 3.27
CA ALA A 256 -19.14 -31.18 2.65
C ALA A 256 -20.05 -32.04 1.76
N LYS A 257 -19.43 -32.78 0.83
CA LYS A 257 -20.11 -33.77 -0.01
C LYS A 257 -20.79 -34.85 0.85
N ASN A 258 -22.02 -35.21 0.48
CA ASN A 258 -22.76 -36.31 1.08
C ASN A 258 -23.54 -37.10 0.01
N ASN A 259 -24.27 -38.15 0.41
CA ASN A 259 -24.94 -39.07 -0.51
C ASN A 259 -26.04 -38.43 -1.40
N LYS A 260 -26.51 -37.22 -1.07
CA LYS A 260 -27.55 -36.49 -1.81
C LYS A 260 -27.08 -35.14 -2.37
N PHE A 261 -25.88 -34.68 -2.00
CA PHE A 261 -25.38 -33.36 -2.33
C PHE A 261 -23.88 -33.40 -2.63
N GLY A 262 -23.47 -32.80 -3.77
CA GLY A 262 -22.09 -32.85 -4.26
C GLY A 262 -21.05 -32.18 -3.36
N GLY A 263 -21.49 -31.36 -2.40
CA GLY A 263 -20.65 -30.44 -1.63
C GLY A 263 -20.68 -29.03 -2.22
N ASP A 264 -20.43 -28.02 -1.40
CA ASP A 264 -20.27 -26.64 -1.87
C ASP A 264 -18.92 -26.49 -2.59
N LEU A 265 -18.92 -25.87 -3.78
CA LEU A 265 -17.72 -25.67 -4.59
C LEU A 265 -17.01 -24.37 -4.15
N ILE A 266 -16.02 -24.51 -3.28
CA ILE A 266 -15.29 -23.38 -2.68
C ILE A 266 -13.99 -23.13 -3.46
N TYR A 267 -13.92 -21.97 -4.11
CA TYR A 267 -12.71 -21.50 -4.79
C TYR A 267 -11.82 -20.76 -3.79
N PHE A 268 -10.97 -21.51 -3.08
CA PHE A 268 -10.02 -20.96 -2.14
C PHE A 268 -8.97 -20.07 -2.83
N GLN A 269 -8.51 -19.03 -2.12
CA GLN A 269 -7.43 -18.17 -2.61
C GLN A 269 -6.10 -18.94 -2.52
N GLY A 270 -5.38 -19.09 -3.65
CA GLY A 270 -4.18 -19.93 -3.70
C GLY A 270 -3.08 -19.55 -2.71
N HIS A 271 -2.91 -18.26 -2.39
CA HIS A 271 -1.94 -17.75 -1.42
C HIS A 271 -2.40 -17.88 0.05
N SER A 272 -3.51 -18.56 0.32
CA SER A 272 -4.09 -18.78 1.65
C SER A 272 -4.25 -20.28 1.97
N ALA A 273 -3.50 -21.13 1.28
CA ALA A 273 -3.46 -22.60 1.42
C ALA A 273 -2.40 -23.08 2.44
#